data_AF-A0A0C9WHL1-F1
#
_entry.id   AF-A0A0C9WHL1-F1
#
_cell.length_a   1.000
_cell.length_b   1.000
_cell.length_c   1.000
_cell.angle_alpha   90.00
_cell.angle_beta   90.00
_cell.angle_gamma   90.00
#
_symmetry.space_group_name_H-M   'P 1'
#
loop_
_entity.id
_entity.type
_entity.pdbx_description
1 polymer ?
#
loop_
_entity_poly.entity_id
_entity_poly.type
_entity_poly.pdbx_seq_one_letter_code
_entity_poly.pdbx_strand_id
1 'polypeptide(L)'
;MAFGDSVSDDPASPAASTLASSVSITALSSDVSHPSVSIQGVKETSWGTAALLDKTSNNYAAWSRHVVRILRLSSGLDLYLDKSFSAPDSRLEPRANRNWNINDAAVQAFLLMKCTPSEHPFVENCVSSRDIWSTLQKCHVHQ
;
A
#
# COMPACT_ATOMS: atom_id res chain seq x y z
N MET A 1 18.18 9.24 -78.39
CA MET A 1 16.79 8.72 -78.42
C MET A 1 16.83 7.24 -78.10
N ALA A 2 16.41 6.88 -76.89
CA ALA A 2 15.93 5.55 -76.50
C ALA A 2 15.25 5.72 -75.13
N PHE A 3 14.01 5.25 -75.05
CA PHE A 3 13.11 5.35 -73.91
C PHE A 3 13.51 4.38 -72.79
N GLY A 4 13.16 4.73 -71.56
CA GLY A 4 13.28 3.85 -70.40
C GLY A 4 12.40 4.36 -69.26
N ASP A 5 11.15 3.91 -69.28
CA ASP A 5 10.18 4.03 -68.19
C ASP A 5 10.74 3.45 -66.88
N SER A 6 10.41 4.09 -65.75
CA SER A 6 10.08 3.39 -64.51
C SER A 6 9.28 4.31 -63.61
N VAL A 7 7.96 4.10 -63.67
CA VAL A 7 7.01 4.50 -62.64
C VAL A 7 7.31 3.63 -61.41
N SER A 8 7.47 4.25 -60.25
CA SER A 8 7.41 3.57 -58.96
C SER A 8 6.36 4.29 -58.13
N ASP A 9 5.17 3.70 -58.14
CA ASP A 9 4.09 3.94 -57.18
C ASP A 9 4.60 3.61 -55.77
N ASP A 10 4.74 4.61 -54.92
CA ASP A 10 4.78 4.40 -53.47
C ASP A 10 3.33 4.42 -52.95
N PRO A 11 2.78 3.30 -52.45
CA PRO A 11 1.48 3.31 -51.81
C PRO A 11 1.62 4.01 -50.44
N ALA A 12 0.92 5.14 -50.32
CA ALA A 12 0.72 5.84 -49.07
C ALA A 12 0.25 4.85 -47.98
N SER A 13 1.11 4.64 -46.99
CA SER A 13 0.81 3.86 -45.80
C SER A 13 -0.38 4.51 -45.07
N PRO A 14 -1.51 3.81 -44.85
CA PRO A 14 -2.60 4.39 -44.08
C PRO A 14 -2.17 4.41 -42.63
N ALA A 15 -2.00 5.62 -42.08
CA ALA A 15 -1.93 5.84 -40.65
C ALA A 15 -3.23 5.27 -40.04
N ALA A 16 -3.15 4.05 -39.52
CA ALA A 16 -4.19 3.46 -38.69
C ALA A 16 -4.23 4.25 -37.39
N SER A 17 -4.97 5.36 -37.41
CA SER A 17 -5.39 6.10 -36.23
C SER A 17 -6.23 5.16 -35.38
N THR A 18 -5.54 4.46 -34.48
CA THR A 18 -6.16 3.69 -33.41
C THR A 18 -6.87 4.71 -32.53
N LEU A 19 -8.19 4.83 -32.71
CA LEU A 19 -9.05 5.55 -31.79
C LEU A 19 -9.01 4.77 -30.47
N ALA A 20 -8.08 5.14 -29.60
CA ALA A 20 -8.12 4.73 -28.21
C ALA A 20 -9.46 5.23 -27.66
N SER A 21 -10.42 4.32 -27.49
CA SER A 21 -11.65 4.62 -26.79
C SER A 21 -11.28 5.03 -25.37
N SER A 22 -11.24 6.34 -25.14
CA SER A 22 -11.11 6.91 -23.81
C SER A 22 -12.39 6.60 -23.05
N VAL A 23 -12.42 5.45 -22.37
CA VAL A 23 -13.46 5.19 -21.38
C VAL A 23 -13.22 6.18 -20.25
N SER A 24 -14.07 7.20 -20.18
CA SER A 24 -14.10 8.14 -19.07
C SER A 24 -14.53 7.38 -17.81
N ILE A 25 -13.56 6.90 -17.06
CA ILE A 25 -13.81 6.34 -15.73
C ILE A 25 -14.23 7.49 -14.84
N THR A 26 -15.49 7.47 -14.40
CA THR A 26 -16.04 8.47 -13.49
C THR A 26 -16.03 7.91 -12.07
N ALA A 27 -15.69 8.75 -11.10
CA ALA A 27 -15.68 8.37 -9.69
C ALA A 27 -17.09 7.97 -9.23
N LEU A 28 -17.18 6.98 -8.34
CA LEU A 28 -18.43 6.54 -7.76
C LEU A 28 -19.03 7.66 -6.91
N SER A 29 -20.31 7.99 -7.16
CA SER A 29 -21.01 9.01 -6.36
C SER A 29 -21.03 8.68 -4.86
N SER A 30 -21.04 7.38 -4.52
CA SER A 30 -20.97 6.91 -3.14
C SER A 30 -19.67 7.26 -2.45
N ASP A 31 -18.54 7.36 -3.14
CA ASP A 31 -17.25 7.75 -2.53
C ASP A 31 -17.32 9.18 -1.94
N VAL A 32 -18.16 10.03 -2.51
CA VAL A 32 -18.37 11.41 -2.04
C VAL A 32 -19.22 11.46 -0.77
N SER A 33 -20.28 10.65 -0.66
CA SER A 33 -21.15 10.68 0.51
C SER A 33 -20.67 9.74 1.62
N HIS A 34 -20.22 8.55 1.25
CA HIS A 34 -19.89 7.44 2.12
C HIS A 34 -18.70 6.64 1.53
N PRO A 35 -17.45 7.15 1.66
CA PRO A 35 -16.28 6.42 1.17
C PRO A 35 -16.19 5.06 1.87
N SER A 36 -15.86 4.02 1.11
CA SER A 36 -15.77 2.64 1.61
C SER A 36 -14.72 2.47 2.71
N VAL A 37 -13.73 3.36 2.76
CA VAL A 37 -12.70 3.43 3.81
C VAL A 37 -12.84 4.74 4.56
N SER A 38 -12.95 4.65 5.89
CA SER A 38 -12.93 5.80 6.81
C SER A 38 -11.56 5.94 7.48
N ILE A 39 -11.16 7.17 7.81
CA ILE A 39 -9.93 7.42 8.57
C ILE A 39 -10.11 6.89 9.99
N GLN A 40 -9.11 6.14 10.47
CA GLN A 40 -9.06 5.58 11.83
C GLN A 40 -7.80 6.04 12.54
N GLY A 41 -7.91 6.20 13.87
CA GLY A 41 -6.76 6.44 14.74
C GLY A 41 -6.33 5.15 15.43
N VAL A 42 -5.01 4.94 15.54
CA VAL A 42 -4.47 3.84 16.35
C VAL A 42 -4.69 4.16 17.83
N LYS A 43 -5.32 3.24 18.57
CA LYS A 43 -5.60 3.38 20.01
C LYS A 43 -4.36 3.06 20.85
N GLU A 44 -3.35 3.91 20.75
CA GLU A 44 -2.04 3.72 21.40
C GLU A 44 -2.12 3.53 22.92
N THR A 45 -3.10 4.15 23.58
CA THR A 45 -3.28 4.08 25.05
C THR A 45 -3.37 2.66 25.61
N SER A 46 -3.63 1.66 24.77
CA SER A 46 -3.68 0.25 25.13
C SER A 46 -2.31 -0.45 25.20
N TRP A 47 -1.21 0.24 24.88
CA TRP A 47 0.15 -0.34 24.87
C TRP A 47 0.70 -0.65 26.27
N GLY A 48 0.43 0.21 27.25
CA GLY A 48 0.90 0.05 28.63
C GLY A 48 2.41 -0.13 28.75
N THR A 49 2.85 -1.14 29.51
CA THR A 49 4.26 -1.45 29.78
C THR A 49 4.83 -2.56 28.88
N ALA A 50 4.18 -2.86 27.75
CA ALA A 50 4.69 -3.86 26.81
C ALA A 50 6.06 -3.43 26.26
N ALA A 51 7.00 -4.38 26.21
CA ALA A 51 8.34 -4.14 25.69
C ALA A 51 8.29 -3.79 24.19
N LEU A 52 9.18 -2.88 23.77
CA LEU A 52 9.42 -2.59 22.36
C LEU A 52 10.09 -3.80 21.71
N LEU A 53 9.86 -3.99 20.41
CA LEU A 53 10.54 -5.05 19.65
C LEU A 53 12.04 -4.78 19.63
N ASP A 54 12.82 -5.80 19.97
CA ASP A 54 14.27 -5.73 19.99
C ASP A 54 14.89 -7.07 19.62
N LYS A 55 15.86 -7.05 18.71
CA LYS A 55 16.54 -8.24 18.19
C LYS A 55 17.18 -9.11 19.26
N THR A 56 17.68 -8.53 20.35
CA THR A 56 18.38 -9.29 21.40
C THR A 56 17.44 -9.90 22.43
N SER A 57 16.20 -9.40 22.49
CA SER A 57 15.24 -9.73 23.53
C SER A 57 14.37 -10.95 23.21
N ASN A 58 14.47 -11.51 21.99
CA ASN A 58 13.64 -12.62 21.49
C ASN A 58 12.14 -12.46 21.82
N ASN A 59 11.63 -11.23 21.74
CA ASN A 59 10.30 -10.87 22.23
C ASN A 59 9.25 -10.76 21.11
N TYR A 60 9.62 -11.08 19.87
CA TYR A 60 8.77 -10.92 18.68
C TYR A 60 7.40 -11.60 18.82
N ALA A 61 7.32 -12.83 19.33
CA ALA A 61 6.05 -13.55 19.47
C ALA A 61 5.08 -12.89 20.48
N ALA A 62 5.61 -12.25 21.53
CA ALA A 62 4.78 -11.51 22.49
C ALA A 62 4.40 -10.13 21.91
N TRP A 63 5.37 -9.44 21.33
CA TRP A 63 5.21 -8.13 20.70
C TRP A 63 4.17 -8.16 19.56
N SER A 64 4.31 -9.10 18.62
CA SER A 64 3.43 -9.24 17.45
C SER A 64 1.97 -9.46 17.84
N ARG A 65 1.71 -10.34 18.82
CA ARG A 65 0.36 -10.55 19.37
C ARG A 65 -0.22 -9.28 20.00
N HIS A 66 0.63 -8.45 20.61
CA HIS A 66 0.20 -7.20 21.22
C HIS A 66 -0.14 -6.13 20.17
N VAL A 67 0.71 -5.97 19.16
CA VAL A 67 0.46 -5.10 17.99
C VAL A 67 -0.86 -5.45 17.32
N VAL A 68 -1.07 -6.72 16.95
CA VAL A 68 -2.30 -7.19 16.28
C VAL A 68 -3.52 -6.92 17.15
N ARG A 69 -3.44 -7.11 18.47
CA ARG A 69 -4.54 -6.82 19.39
C ARG A 69 -4.94 -5.35 19.36
N ILE A 70 -3.96 -4.44 19.43
CA ILE A 70 -4.22 -2.99 19.45
C ILE A 70 -4.81 -2.53 18.12
N LEU A 71 -4.23 -2.97 17.00
CA LEU A 71 -4.74 -2.60 15.68
C LEU A 71 -6.16 -3.10 15.45
N ARG A 72 -6.46 -4.33 15.89
CA ARG A 72 -7.82 -4.89 15.81
C ARG A 72 -8.83 -4.13 16.67
N LEU A 73 -8.43 -3.71 17.87
CA LEU A 73 -9.25 -2.82 18.72
C LEU A 73 -9.40 -1.41 18.12
N SER A 74 -8.50 -1.00 17.23
CA SER A 74 -8.51 0.27 16.51
C SER A 74 -9.32 0.18 15.22
N SER A 75 -10.51 -0.42 15.29
CA SER A 75 -11.43 -0.57 14.15
C SER A 75 -10.89 -1.45 13.01
N GLY A 76 -10.14 -2.51 13.33
CA GLY A 76 -9.68 -3.48 12.34
C GLY A 76 -8.46 -3.03 11.51
N LEU A 77 -7.61 -2.16 12.06
CA LEU A 77 -6.37 -1.74 11.38
C LEU A 77 -5.35 -2.89 11.19
N ASP A 78 -5.57 -4.05 11.80
CA ASP A 78 -4.74 -5.23 11.62
C ASP A 78 -4.80 -5.78 10.18
N LEU A 79 -5.86 -5.46 9.44
CA LEU A 79 -6.01 -5.81 8.02
C LEU A 79 -4.89 -5.22 7.14
N TYR A 80 -4.32 -4.07 7.53
CA TYR A 80 -3.22 -3.45 6.79
C TYR A 80 -1.91 -4.26 6.83
N LEU A 81 -1.80 -5.21 7.76
CA LEU A 81 -0.67 -6.15 7.83
C LEU A 81 -0.83 -7.32 6.85
N ASP A 82 -2.04 -7.53 6.31
CA ASP A 82 -2.36 -8.64 5.42
C ASP A 82 -2.10 -8.28 3.95
N LYS A 83 -1.58 -9.26 3.20
CA LYS A 83 -1.39 -9.15 1.75
C LYS A 83 -2.72 -9.09 0.99
N SER A 84 -3.81 -9.64 1.53
CA SER A 84 -5.11 -9.63 0.84
C SER A 84 -5.84 -8.28 0.92
N PHE A 85 -5.39 -7.35 1.76
CA PHE A 85 -6.06 -6.06 1.95
C PHE A 85 -5.46 -4.99 1.04
N SER A 86 -6.02 -4.86 -0.17
CA SER A 86 -5.57 -3.88 -1.17
C SER A 86 -6.26 -2.53 -1.01
N ALA A 87 -5.55 -1.46 -1.37
CA ALA A 87 -6.13 -0.13 -1.47
C ALA A 87 -7.28 -0.07 -2.50
N PRO A 88 -8.34 0.73 -2.26
CA PRO A 88 -9.37 1.01 -3.27
C PRO A 88 -8.77 1.64 -4.53
N ASP A 89 -9.42 1.48 -5.68
CA ASP A 89 -8.98 2.11 -6.93
C ASP A 89 -9.09 3.64 -6.83
N SER A 90 -8.00 4.35 -7.09
CA SER A 90 -7.93 5.81 -6.92
C SER A 90 -8.73 6.61 -7.95
N ARG A 91 -9.13 6.01 -9.07
CA ARG A 91 -9.99 6.62 -10.10
C ARG A 91 -11.46 6.43 -9.77
N LEU A 92 -11.82 5.26 -9.23
CA LEU A 92 -13.20 4.93 -8.87
C LEU A 92 -13.60 5.50 -7.49
N GLU A 93 -12.70 5.41 -6.51
CA GLU A 93 -12.94 5.83 -5.12
C GLU A 93 -11.74 6.65 -4.58
N PRO A 94 -11.52 7.87 -5.12
CA PRO A 94 -10.37 8.70 -4.75
C PRO A 94 -10.31 9.04 -3.25
N ARG A 95 -11.45 9.24 -2.58
CA ARG A 95 -11.48 9.55 -1.15
C ARG A 95 -11.21 8.33 -0.31
N ALA A 96 -11.82 7.18 -0.63
CA ALA A 96 -11.52 5.93 0.05
C ALA A 96 -10.04 5.54 -0.12
N ASN A 97 -9.47 5.69 -1.31
CA ASN A 97 -8.04 5.46 -1.56
C ASN A 97 -7.16 6.38 -0.68
N ARG A 98 -7.47 7.69 -0.63
CA ARG A 98 -6.75 8.63 0.24
C ARG A 98 -6.85 8.24 1.71
N ASN A 99 -8.04 7.90 2.20
CA ASN A 99 -8.26 7.47 3.57
C ASN A 99 -7.49 6.18 3.89
N TRP A 100 -7.44 5.25 2.93
CA TRP A 100 -6.66 4.03 3.04
C TRP A 100 -5.18 4.33 3.24
N ASN A 101 -4.59 5.22 2.42
CA ASN A 101 -3.17 5.60 2.54
C ASN A 101 -2.87 6.29 3.89
N ILE A 102 -3.78 7.11 4.40
CA ILE A 102 -3.62 7.74 5.72
C ILE A 102 -3.59 6.70 6.83
N ASN A 103 -4.50 5.73 6.78
CA ASN A 103 -4.55 4.64 7.75
C ASN A 103 -3.29 3.76 7.67
N ASP A 104 -2.84 3.40 6.46
CA ASP A 104 -1.61 2.62 6.29
C ASP A 104 -0.40 3.37 6.89
N ALA A 105 -0.26 4.67 6.61
CA ALA A 105 0.79 5.50 7.20
C ALA A 105 0.70 5.57 8.74
N ALA A 106 -0.51 5.59 9.31
CA ALA A 106 -0.69 5.54 10.76
C ALA A 106 -0.25 4.19 11.35
N VAL A 107 -0.52 3.08 10.66
CA VAL A 107 -0.04 1.75 11.07
C VAL A 107 1.48 1.66 10.93
N GLN A 108 2.07 2.19 9.85
CA GLN A 108 3.53 2.27 9.68
C GLN A 108 4.18 3.01 10.85
N ALA A 109 3.69 4.22 11.16
CA ALA A 109 4.21 5.02 12.27
C ALA A 109 4.08 4.27 13.61
N PHE A 110 2.94 3.62 13.86
CA PHE A 110 2.75 2.81 15.05
C PHE A 110 3.77 1.67 15.13
N LEU A 111 3.99 0.90 14.06
CA LEU A 111 4.98 -0.18 14.05
C LEU A 111 6.38 0.35 14.39
N LEU A 112 6.80 1.46 13.78
CA LEU A 112 8.12 2.08 14.02
C LEU A 112 8.28 2.56 15.46
N MET A 113 7.25 3.18 16.03
CA MET A 113 7.23 3.62 17.44
C MET A 113 7.34 2.45 18.41
N LYS A 114 6.88 1.26 18.02
CA LYS A 114 6.88 0.05 18.84
C LYS A 114 8.10 -0.83 18.62
N CYS A 115 9.09 -0.35 17.89
CA CYS A 115 10.41 -0.97 17.75
C CYS A 115 11.47 -0.14 18.46
N THR A 116 12.55 -0.77 18.90
CA THR A 116 13.75 -0.05 19.31
C THR A 116 14.42 0.60 18.09
N PRO A 117 15.23 1.67 18.28
CA PRO A 117 15.91 2.34 17.16
C PRO A 117 16.84 1.42 16.34
N SER A 118 17.33 0.32 16.93
CA SER A 118 18.15 -0.68 16.24
C SER A 118 17.40 -1.42 15.14
N GLU A 119 16.06 -1.43 15.16
CA GLU A 119 15.25 -2.08 14.13
C GLU A 119 15.02 -1.18 12.89
N HIS A 120 15.15 0.15 13.03
CA HIS A 120 14.79 1.12 11.99
C HIS A 120 15.53 0.93 10.66
N PRO A 121 16.85 0.64 10.63
CA PRO A 121 17.58 0.42 9.37
C PRO A 121 17.04 -0.75 8.54
N PHE A 122 16.34 -1.72 9.14
CA PHE A 122 15.77 -2.85 8.42
C PHE A 122 14.46 -2.49 7.71
N VAL A 123 13.76 -1.46 8.18
CA VAL A 123 12.40 -1.12 7.74
C VAL A 123 12.29 0.26 7.10
N GLU A 124 13.38 1.06 7.07
CA GLU A 124 13.41 2.41 6.52
C GLU A 124 12.97 2.50 5.04
N ASN A 125 13.23 1.45 4.26
CA ASN A 125 12.91 1.39 2.84
C ASN A 125 11.54 0.73 2.55
N CYS A 126 10.81 0.32 3.59
CA CYS A 126 9.48 -0.24 3.44
C CYS A 126 8.48 0.89 3.14
N VAL A 127 7.59 0.66 2.17
CA VAL A 127 6.63 1.68 1.70
C VAL A 127 5.21 1.44 2.21
N SER A 128 4.96 0.31 2.88
CA SER A 128 3.66 -0.04 3.43
C SER A 128 3.81 -0.70 4.80
N SER A 129 2.75 -0.65 5.62
CA SER A 129 2.75 -1.31 6.94
C SER A 129 2.92 -2.83 6.82
N ARG A 130 2.37 -3.44 5.77
CA ARG A 130 2.58 -4.84 5.40
C ARG A 130 4.06 -5.15 5.18
N ASP A 131 4.78 -4.31 4.45
CA ASP A 131 6.20 -4.56 4.13
C ASP A 131 7.07 -4.44 5.39
N ILE A 132 6.78 -3.46 6.26
CA ILE A 132 7.39 -3.35 7.59
C ILE A 132 7.13 -4.63 8.39
N TRP A 133 5.88 -5.06 8.48
CA TRP A 133 5.46 -6.24 9.23
C TRP A 133 6.15 -7.52 8.75
N SER A 134 6.16 -7.76 7.44
CA SER A 134 6.80 -8.91 6.81
C SER A 134 8.32 -8.91 7.05
N THR A 135 8.95 -7.74 7.00
CA THR A 135 10.38 -7.58 7.23
C THR A 135 10.75 -7.90 8.67
N LEU A 136 10.04 -7.29 9.64
CA LEU A 136 10.23 -7.60 11.06
C LEU A 136 9.99 -9.08 11.36
N GLN A 137 8.94 -9.68 10.78
CA GLN A 137 8.68 -11.11 10.93
C GLN A 137 9.85 -11.97 10.45
N LYS A 138 10.39 -11.70 9.25
CA LYS A 138 11.51 -12.45 8.69
C LYS A 138 12.77 -12.30 9.54
N CYS A 139 13.05 -11.09 10.01
CA CYS A 139 14.22 -10.78 10.83
C CYS A 139 14.22 -11.52 12.17
N HIS A 140 13.05 -11.73 12.78
CA HIS A 140 12.95 -12.26 14.16
C HIS A 140 12.51 -13.73 14.25
N VAL A 141 11.82 -14.28 13.25
CA VAL A 141 11.36 -15.70 13.28
C VAL A 141 12.46 -16.67 12.79
N HIS A 142 13.45 -16.21 12.03
CA HIS A 142 14.54 -17.06 11.52
C HIS A 142 15.85 -16.93 12.33
N GLN A 143 15.77 -16.50 13.59
CA GLN A 143 16.90 -16.49 14.54
C GLN A 143 16.83 -17.71 15.45
#